data_AF-A0A968IUP1-F1
#
_entry.id   AF-A0A968IUP1-F1
#
_cell.length_a   1.000
_cell.length_b   1.000
_cell.length_c   1.000
_cell.angle_alpha   90.00
_cell.angle_beta   90.00
_cell.angle_gamma   90.00
#
_symmetry.space_group_name_H-M   'P 1'
#
loop_
_entity.id
_entity.type
_entity.pdbx_description
1 polymer ?
#
loop_
_entity_poly.entity_id
_entity_poly.type
_entity_poly.pdbx_seq_one_letter_code
_entity_poly.pdbx_strand_id
1 'polypeptide(L)' 'MHSSFPQLRSQMPMNCRTSDRQVELTPGLANDLKRVEAIWTNCPEQNTQAGLWLFGDFTLVDAQK' A
#
# COMPACT_ATOMS: atom_id res chain seq x y z
N MET A 1 -10.76 14.34 1.48
CA MET A 1 -10.07 13.05 1.31
C MET A 1 -9.96 12.72 -0.18
N HIS A 2 -8.87 13.13 -0.83
CA HIS A 2 -8.58 12.72 -2.21
C HIS A 2 -7.93 11.33 -2.11
N SER A 3 -8.72 10.26 -2.10
CA SER A 3 -8.28 8.86 -1.90
C SER A 3 -7.79 8.19 -3.18
N SER A 4 -7.03 8.93 -3.98
CA SER A 4 -6.47 8.43 -5.23
C SER A 4 -4.96 8.62 -5.23
N PHE A 5 -4.25 7.58 -5.67
CA PHE A 5 -2.81 7.57 -5.94
C PHE A 5 -2.62 7.56 -7.46
N PRO A 6 -2.79 8.71 -8.13
CA PRO A 6 -2.85 8.78 -9.59
C PRO A 6 -1.51 8.42 -10.23
N GLN A 7 -0.38 8.83 -9.63
CA GLN A 7 0.95 8.51 -10.15
C GLN A 7 1.24 7.02 -9.96
N LEU A 8 0.91 6.46 -8.79
CA LEU A 8 1.00 5.03 -8.53
C LEU A 8 0.17 4.20 -9.53
N ARG A 9 -1.09 4.57 -9.75
CA ARG A 9 -1.98 3.85 -10.67
C ARG A 9 -1.57 3.96 -12.14
N SER A 10 -1.05 5.10 -12.54
CA SER A 10 -0.58 5.32 -13.91
C SER A 10 0.74 4.59 -14.18
N GLN A 11 1.69 4.65 -13.24
CA GLN A 11 3.05 4.14 -13.43
C GLN A 11 3.18 2.66 -13.02
N MET A 12 2.37 2.19 -12.07
CA MET A 12 2.36 0.81 -11.56
C MET A 12 0.95 0.17 -11.58
N PRO A 13 0.27 0.08 -12.73
CA PRO A 13 -0.95 -0.72 -12.84
C PRO A 13 -0.66 -2.19 -12.53
N MET A 14 -1.58 -2.82 -11.82
CA MET A 14 -1.54 -4.26 -11.51
C MET A 14 -1.71 -5.06 -12.80
N ASN A 15 -0.58 -5.49 -13.37
CA ASN A 15 -0.54 -6.37 -14.53
C ASN A 15 0.15 -7.68 -14.13
N CYS A 16 -0.65 -8.66 -13.72
CA CYS A 16 -0.18 -9.96 -13.25
C CYS A 16 0.46 -10.84 -14.34
N ARG A 17 0.51 -10.39 -15.60
CA ARG A 17 1.13 -11.10 -16.72
C ARG A 17 2.55 -10.62 -17.04
N THR A 18 2.98 -9.51 -16.44
CA THR A 18 4.32 -8.95 -16.64
C THR A 18 5.22 -9.37 -15.50
N SER A 19 6.32 -10.07 -15.81
CA SER A 19 7.32 -10.55 -14.85
C SER A 19 8.51 -9.58 -14.68
N ASP A 20 8.87 -8.81 -15.71
CA ASP A 20 10.13 -8.05 -15.75
C ASP A 20 9.93 -6.53 -15.83
N ARG A 21 9.02 -5.99 -15.00
CA ARG A 21 8.74 -4.56 -15.01
C ARG A 21 9.71 -3.79 -14.12
N GLN A 22 10.49 -2.91 -14.73
CA GLN A 22 11.21 -1.86 -14.00
C GLN A 22 10.48 -0.54 -14.17
N VAL A 23 10.11 0.09 -13.05
CA VAL A 23 9.44 1.40 -13.03
C VAL A 23 10.39 2.37 -12.36
N GLU A 24 10.72 3.47 -13.04
CA GLU A 24 11.57 4.50 -12.47
C GLU A 24 10.84 5.22 -11.33
N LEU A 25 11.57 5.44 -10.24
CA LEU A 25 11.02 6.08 -9.04
C LEU A 25 10.96 7.60 -9.25
N THR A 26 9.87 8.07 -9.85
CA THR A 26 9.63 9.52 -10.00
C THR A 26 9.28 10.17 -8.65
N PRO A 27 9.56 11.48 -8.44
CA PRO A 27 9.22 12.17 -7.19
C PRO A 27 7.74 12.09 -6.81
N GLY A 28 6.84 12.13 -7.80
CA GLY A 28 5.40 11.97 -7.60
C GLY A 28 5.03 10.55 -7.14
N LEU A 29 5.67 9.54 -7.73
CA LEU A 29 5.49 8.14 -7.32
C LEU A 29 6.03 7.89 -5.91
N ALA A 30 7.19 8.45 -5.58
CA ALA A 30 7.77 8.36 -4.24
C ALA A 30 6.85 8.98 -3.17
N ASN A 31 6.16 10.08 -3.48
CA ASN A 31 5.21 10.70 -2.56
C ASN A 31 3.96 9.82 -2.35
N ASP A 32 3.40 9.24 -3.43
CA ASP A 32 2.30 8.30 -3.34
C ASP A 32 2.68 7.06 -2.51
N LEU A 33 3.90 6.53 -2.69
CA LEU A 33 4.44 5.40 -1.93
C LEU A 33 4.63 5.74 -0.45
N LYS A 34 5.21 6.90 -0.12
CA LYS A 34 5.34 7.35 1.28
C LYS A 34 3.99 7.48 1.98
N ARG A 35 2.97 7.93 1.25
CA ARG A 35 1.63 8.06 1.80
C ARG A 35 0.96 6.71 2.01
N VAL A 36 1.20 5.76 1.10
CA VAL A 36 0.85 4.35 1.25
C VAL A 36 1.52 3.78 2.51
N GLU A 37 2.85 3.88 2.62
CA GLU A 37 3.63 3.43 3.77
C GLU A 37 3.10 4.02 5.08
N ALA A 38 2.87 5.34 5.13
CA ALA A 38 2.31 5.99 6.31
C ALA A 38 0.93 5.42 6.73
N ILE A 39 0.08 5.01 5.79
CA ILE A 39 -1.20 4.36 6.12
C ILE A 39 -0.94 2.98 6.76
N TRP A 40 -0.04 2.19 6.17
CA TRP A 40 0.30 0.87 6.68
C TRP A 40 1.06 0.90 7.99
N THR A 41 1.85 1.94 8.28
CA THR A 41 2.54 2.11 9.56
C THR A 41 1.60 2.64 10.65
N ASN A 42 0.71 3.58 10.32
CA ASN A 42 -0.20 4.16 11.31
C ASN A 42 -1.37 3.22 11.70
N CYS A 43 -1.77 2.29 10.82
CA CYS A 43 -2.84 1.33 11.13
C CYS A 43 -2.53 0.37 12.30
N PRO A 44 -1.37 -0.32 12.34
CA PRO A 44 -1.03 -1.25 13.40
C PRO A 44 -0.70 -0.55 14.73
N GLU A 45 -0.09 0.64 14.72
CA GLU A 45 0.21 1.37 15.96
C GLU A 45 -1.06 1.72 16.74
N GLN A 46 -2.17 2.00 16.05
CA GLN A 46 -3.46 2.27 16.67
C GLN A 46 -4.18 1.01 17.19
N ASN A 47 -3.79 -0.19 16.73
CA ASN A 47 -4.43 -1.47 17.08
C ASN A 47 -3.49 -2.49 17.74
N THR A 48 -2.41 -2.01 18.37
CA THR A 48 -1.36 -2.82 19.02
C THR A 48 -1.89 -3.80 20.10
N GLN A 49 -3.18 -3.73 20.48
CA GLN A 49 -3.78 -4.61 21.47
C GLN A 49 -4.36 -5.93 20.91
N ALA A 50 -4.38 -6.12 19.59
CA ALA A 50 -5.07 -7.27 19.00
C ALA A 50 -4.20 -8.02 17.98
N GLY A 51 -3.79 -9.25 18.33
CA GLY A 51 -3.56 -10.35 17.38
C GLY A 51 -2.37 -10.29 16.41
N LEU A 52 -2.25 -11.37 15.62
CA LEU A 52 -1.27 -11.58 14.54
C LEU A 52 -1.60 -10.77 13.26
N TRP A 53 -2.64 -9.95 13.29
CA TRP A 53 -3.29 -9.34 12.12
C TRP A 53 -3.30 -7.81 12.24
N LEU A 54 -3.34 -7.10 11.11
CA LEU A 54 -3.19 -5.64 11.02
C LEU A 54 -4.24 -4.83 11.82
N PHE A 55 -5.42 -5.41 12.07
CA PHE A 55 -6.53 -4.80 12.79
C PHE A 55 -7.08 -5.69 13.93
N GLY A 56 -6.30 -6.67 14.39
CA GLY A 56 -6.76 -7.61 15.42
C GLY A 56 -7.47 -8.84 14.91
N ASP A 57 -8.56 -8.63 14.17
CA ASP A 57 -9.27 -9.69 13.48
C ASP A 57 -8.73 -9.86 12.05
N PHE A 58 -8.92 -11.05 11.47
CA PHE A 58 -8.57 -11.28 10.07
C PHE A 58 -9.46 -10.43 9.16
N THR A 59 -8.85 -9.56 8.36
CA THR A 59 -9.55 -8.72 7.40
C THR A 59 -9.08 -8.96 5.96
N LEU A 60 -9.81 -8.42 4.99
CA LEU A 60 -9.39 -8.41 3.57
C LEU A 60 -8.00 -7.77 3.36
N VAL A 61 -7.53 -6.94 4.29
CA VAL A 61 -6.19 -6.34 4.23
C VAL A 61 -5.10 -7.37 4.56
N ASP A 62 -5.40 -8.36 5.41
CA ASP A 62 -4.49 -9.45 5.78
C ASP A 62 -4.40 -10.54 4.71
N ALA A 63 -5.44 -10.68 3.89
CA ALA A 63 -5.48 -11.63 2.77
C ALA A 63 -4.53 -11.26 1.61
N GLN A 64 -3.87 -10.10 1.66
CA GLN A 64 -2.91 -9.65 0.64
C GLN A 64 -1.44 -9.90 1.03
N LYS A 65 -1.19 -10.61 2.14
CA LYS A 65 0.16 -10.96 2.61
C LYS A 65 0.67 -12.27 2.02
#